data_AF-A0A1M7T412-F1
#
_entry.id   AF-A0A1M7T412-F1
#
_cell.length_a   1.000
_cell.length_b   1.000
_cell.length_c   1.000
_cell.angle_alpha   90.00
_cell.angle_beta   90.00
_cell.angle_gamma   90.00
#
_symmetry.space_group_name_H-M   'P 1'
#
loop_
_entity.id
_entity.type
_entity.pdbx_description
1 polymer ?
#
loop_
_entity_poly.entity_id
_entity_poly.type
_entity_poly.pdbx_seq_one_letter_code
_entity_poly.pdbx_strand_id
1 'polypeptide(L)'
;MGRIFLLMGKSTSGKDTIYRELIKNEELKLNKVIPYTTRPMRDGETDGVQYFFKDEQEYQNLKKSGKIIEERTYHTNYGEWRYFTVDDGQIDLSAGNYLVIGTLESYCYIRDYFGKENVIPLLIDVDAKIRLQRAMHREDKQEHPKYDEMCRRFLADEEDFSEDKIAQAMVQDRFKNNGKIDDCINEITRYIIQKIG
;
A
#
# COMPACT_ATOMS: atom_id res chain seq x y z
N MET A 1 11.05 -20.47 2.36
CA MET A 1 11.20 -19.01 2.53
C MET A 1 9.85 -18.40 2.21
N GLY A 2 9.36 -17.54 3.09
CA GLY A 2 8.12 -16.81 2.89
C GLY A 2 8.29 -15.65 1.90
N ARG A 3 7.16 -15.01 1.57
CA ARG A 3 7.08 -13.97 0.55
C ARG A 3 6.37 -12.73 1.09
N ILE A 4 6.73 -11.58 0.53
CA ILE A 4 6.04 -10.31 0.73
C ILE A 4 5.12 -10.10 -0.46
N PHE A 5 3.82 -10.09 -0.22
CA PHE A 5 2.82 -9.69 -1.19
C PHE A 5 2.58 -8.19 -1.04
N LEU A 6 2.85 -7.43 -2.09
CA LEU A 6 2.76 -5.97 -2.04
C LEU A 6 1.57 -5.50 -2.88
N LEU A 7 0.48 -5.20 -2.18
CA LEU A 7 -0.78 -4.75 -2.73
C LEU A 7 -0.70 -3.27 -3.09
N MET A 8 -0.87 -2.98 -4.37
CA MET A 8 -0.81 -1.65 -4.91
C MET A 8 -2.05 -1.33 -5.71
N GLY A 9 -2.31 -0.05 -5.87
CA GLY A 9 -3.31 0.42 -6.80
C GLY A 9 -3.60 1.89 -6.58
N LYS A 10 -3.91 2.55 -7.70
CA LYS A 10 -4.33 3.93 -7.74
C LYS A 10 -5.52 4.18 -6.76
N SER A 11 -5.72 5.39 -6.24
CA SER A 11 -6.78 5.74 -5.28
C SER A 11 -8.20 5.37 -5.77
N THR A 12 -9.11 4.86 -4.93
CA THR A 12 -10.43 4.31 -5.37
C THR A 12 -10.41 3.00 -6.18
N SER A 13 -9.26 2.33 -6.28
CA SER A 13 -9.17 0.97 -6.84
C SER A 13 -9.83 -0.12 -5.98
N GLY A 14 -10.09 0.13 -4.69
CA GLY A 14 -10.62 -0.86 -3.74
C GLY A 14 -9.55 -1.62 -2.94
N LYS A 15 -8.27 -1.26 -3.11
CA LYS A 15 -7.14 -1.93 -2.42
C LYS A 15 -7.30 -2.06 -0.90
N ASP A 16 -7.85 -1.08 -0.20
CA ASP A 16 -7.98 -1.14 1.27
C ASP A 16 -9.00 -2.19 1.71
N THR A 17 -10.08 -2.35 0.95
CA THR A 17 -11.06 -3.42 1.18
C THR A 17 -10.45 -4.79 0.86
N ILE A 18 -9.77 -4.91 -0.28
CA ILE A 18 -9.10 -6.15 -0.67
C ILE A 18 -8.05 -6.55 0.39
N TYR A 19 -7.22 -5.61 0.83
CA TYR A 19 -6.22 -5.82 1.87
C TYR A 19 -6.81 -6.43 3.14
N ARG A 20 -7.89 -5.83 3.63
CA ARG A 20 -8.57 -6.28 4.85
C ARG A 20 -9.12 -7.71 4.70
N GLU A 21 -9.72 -8.03 3.56
CA GLU A 21 -10.28 -9.37 3.34
C GLU A 21 -9.18 -10.42 3.14
N LEU A 22 -8.06 -10.08 2.50
CA LEU A 22 -6.90 -10.97 2.38
C LEU A 22 -6.22 -11.25 3.74
N ILE A 23 -6.06 -10.22 4.59
CA ILE A 23 -5.52 -10.40 5.96
C ILE A 23 -6.42 -11.27 6.84
N LYS A 24 -7.75 -11.14 6.70
CA LYS A 24 -8.70 -11.95 7.46
C LYS A 24 -8.74 -13.42 7.01
N ASN A 25 -8.28 -13.72 5.80
CA ASN A 25 -8.30 -15.08 5.29
C ASN A 25 -7.18 -15.92 5.91
N GLU A 26 -7.53 -16.70 6.93
CA GLU A 26 -6.60 -17.57 7.66
C GLU A 26 -5.89 -18.60 6.77
N GLU A 27 -6.48 -19.01 5.64
CA GLU A 27 -5.86 -19.94 4.69
C GLU A 27 -4.59 -19.36 4.07
N LEU A 28 -4.52 -18.03 3.90
CA LEU A 28 -3.37 -17.36 3.29
C LEU A 28 -2.20 -17.20 4.26
N LYS A 29 -2.45 -17.27 5.57
CA LYS A 29 -1.44 -17.10 6.64
C LYS A 29 -0.57 -15.86 6.42
N LEU A 30 -1.20 -14.75 6.07
CA LEU A 30 -0.53 -13.48 5.80
C LEU A 30 -0.41 -12.66 7.08
N ASN A 31 0.82 -12.30 7.43
CA ASN A 31 1.10 -11.37 8.50
C ASN A 31 0.95 -9.93 8.02
N LYS A 32 0.35 -9.09 8.86
CA LYS A 32 0.25 -7.64 8.64
C LYS A 32 1.60 -6.99 8.92
N VAL A 33 2.00 -6.05 8.07
CA VAL A 33 3.11 -5.12 8.33
C VAL A 33 2.53 -3.75 8.64
N ILE A 34 2.96 -3.13 9.73
CA ILE A 34 2.45 -1.85 10.20
C ILE A 34 3.50 -0.77 9.89
N PRO A 35 3.20 0.15 8.95
CA PRO A 35 4.12 1.22 8.59
C PRO A 35 4.24 2.26 9.70
N TYR A 36 5.22 3.14 9.56
CA TYR A 36 5.52 4.22 10.50
C TYR A 36 5.09 5.57 9.94
N THR A 37 4.85 6.53 10.81
CA THR A 37 4.65 7.92 10.40
C THR A 37 5.06 8.94 11.45
N THR A 38 5.51 10.11 11.00
CA THR A 38 5.76 11.28 11.87
C THR A 38 4.56 12.21 12.03
N ARG A 39 3.45 11.95 11.32
CA ARG A 39 2.26 12.78 11.52
C ARG A 39 1.67 12.54 12.91
N PRO A 40 0.93 13.53 13.47
CA PRO A 40 0.09 13.29 14.63
C PRO A 40 -0.96 12.19 14.36
N MET A 41 -1.22 11.38 15.38
CA MET A 41 -2.32 10.42 15.41
C MET A 41 -3.66 11.16 15.30
N ARG A 42 -4.60 10.65 14.49
CA ARG A 42 -5.95 11.21 14.35
C ARG A 42 -6.92 10.51 15.31
N ASP A 43 -8.05 11.17 15.56
CA ASP A 43 -9.14 10.60 16.35
C ASP A 43 -9.57 9.23 15.79
N GLY A 44 -9.62 8.23 16.68
CA GLY A 44 -9.99 6.85 16.33
C GLY A 44 -8.84 5.97 15.82
N GLU A 45 -7.61 6.49 15.69
CA GLU A 45 -6.43 5.68 15.42
C GLU A 45 -5.78 5.17 16.72
N THR A 46 -5.04 4.07 16.61
CA THR A 46 -4.28 3.50 17.72
C THR A 46 -2.85 3.22 17.26
N ASP A 47 -1.88 3.59 18.09
CA ASP A 47 -0.48 3.29 17.84
C ASP A 47 -0.25 1.77 17.73
N GLY A 48 0.53 1.36 16.73
CA GLY A 48 0.78 -0.04 16.45
C GLY A 48 -0.44 -0.80 15.88
N VAL A 49 -1.48 -0.10 15.43
CA VAL A 49 -2.60 -0.69 14.69
C VAL A 49 -2.62 -0.22 13.25
N GLN A 50 -2.77 1.09 13.01
CA GLN A 50 -2.73 1.66 11.67
C GLN A 50 -1.31 2.04 11.28
N TYR A 51 -0.61 2.72 12.18
CA TYR A 51 0.78 3.12 12.05
C TYR A 51 1.47 3.00 13.41
N PHE A 52 2.79 2.87 13.39
CA PHE A 52 3.62 3.30 14.51
C PHE A 52 3.88 4.81 14.39
N PHE A 53 3.36 5.58 15.32
CA PHE A 53 3.51 7.04 15.36
C PHE A 53 4.82 7.38 16.08
N LYS A 54 5.69 8.09 15.38
CA LYS A 54 7.03 8.46 15.85
C LYS A 54 7.23 9.96 15.79
N ASP A 55 8.05 10.49 16.69
CA ASP A 55 8.48 11.87 16.53
C ASP A 55 9.62 12.00 15.51
N GLU A 56 9.99 13.24 15.17
CA GLU A 56 11.08 13.51 14.22
C GLU A 56 12.43 13.00 14.75
N GLN A 57 12.65 13.00 16.07
CA GLN A 57 13.90 12.55 16.66
C GLN A 57 14.07 11.03 16.52
N GLU A 58 13.01 10.26 16.76
CA GLU A 58 12.95 8.82 16.55
C GLU A 58 13.14 8.47 15.07
N TYR A 59 12.47 9.19 14.16
CA TYR A 59 12.66 9.03 12.72
C TYR A 59 14.14 9.25 12.32
N GLN A 60 14.77 10.34 12.78
CA GLN A 60 16.17 10.62 12.47
C GLN A 60 17.11 9.55 13.02
N ASN A 61 16.81 8.95 14.18
CA ASN A 61 17.59 7.85 14.73
C ASN A 61 17.47 6.57 13.89
N LEU A 62 16.27 6.25 13.41
CA LEU A 62 16.04 5.12 12.48
C LEU A 62 16.75 5.33 11.15
N LYS A 63 16.71 6.57 10.63
CA LYS A 63 17.41 6.95 9.41
C LYS A 63 18.93 6.81 9.55
N LYS A 64 19.51 7.36 10.64
CA LYS A 64 20.95 7.28 10.92
C LYS A 64 21.44 5.85 11.14
N SER A 65 20.58 4.96 11.63
CA SER A 65 20.89 3.54 11.81
C SER A 65 20.68 2.69 10.54
N GLY A 66 20.27 3.30 9.42
CA GLY A 66 20.09 2.60 8.15
C GLY A 66 18.90 1.64 8.13
N LYS A 67 17.94 1.80 9.05
CA LYS A 67 16.81 0.88 9.20
C LYS A 67 15.58 1.22 8.34
N ILE A 68 15.57 2.37 7.67
CA ILE A 68 14.44 2.77 6.84
C ILE A 68 14.55 2.07 5.47
N ILE A 69 13.56 1.24 5.15
CA ILE A 69 13.48 0.48 3.89
C ILE A 69 12.96 1.39 2.76
N GLU A 70 11.91 2.14 3.04
CA GLU A 70 11.30 3.12 2.14
C GLU A 70 10.73 4.28 2.94
N GLU A 71 10.68 5.46 2.34
CA GLU A 71 10.07 6.63 2.94
C GLU A 71 9.45 7.56 1.90
N ARG A 72 8.37 8.24 2.30
CA ARG A 72 7.76 9.33 1.55
C ARG A 72 7.47 10.49 2.47
N THR A 73 7.76 11.69 1.98
CA THR A 73 7.50 12.95 2.70
C THR A 73 6.40 13.73 2.03
N TYR A 74 5.47 14.24 2.84
CA TYR A 74 4.45 15.20 2.42
C TYR A 74 4.69 16.53 3.11
N HIS A 75 4.81 17.60 2.32
CA HIS A 75 4.87 18.97 2.83
C HIS A 75 3.45 19.45 3.09
N THR A 76 3.10 19.67 4.36
CA THR A 76 1.78 20.11 4.78
C THR A 76 1.85 21.48 5.44
N ASN A 77 0.69 22.10 5.69
CA ASN A 77 0.59 23.35 6.46
C ASN A 77 1.08 23.21 7.91
N TYR A 78 1.29 21.97 8.39
CA TYR A 78 1.74 21.65 9.75
C TYR A 78 3.18 21.13 9.78
N GLY A 79 3.94 21.33 8.69
CA GLY A 79 5.28 20.81 8.51
C GLY A 79 5.32 19.52 7.69
N GLU A 80 6.47 18.86 7.74
CA GLU A 80 6.71 17.63 6.97
C GLU A 80 6.15 16.42 7.70
N TRP A 81 5.29 15.66 7.03
CA TRP A 81 4.83 14.37 7.52
C TRP A 81 5.47 13.27 6.70
N ARG A 82 6.15 12.36 7.38
CA ARG A 82 6.82 11.22 6.76
C ARG A 82 6.04 9.95 7.00
N TYR A 83 6.08 9.07 6.02
CA TYR A 83 5.54 7.73 6.08
C TYR A 83 6.65 6.80 5.61
N PHE A 84 6.90 5.73 6.35
CA PHE A 84 8.07 4.90 6.10
C PHE A 84 7.89 3.48 6.63
N THR A 85 8.68 2.56 6.10
CA THR A 85 8.76 1.17 6.57
C THR A 85 10.14 0.93 7.18
N VAL A 86 10.18 0.23 8.32
CA VAL A 86 11.41 0.03 9.11
C VAL A 86 11.78 -1.44 9.14
N ASP A 87 13.07 -1.74 9.02
CA ASP A 87 13.64 -3.05 9.32
C ASP A 87 13.84 -3.19 10.84
N ASP A 88 12.78 -3.61 11.51
CA ASP A 88 12.68 -3.81 12.95
C ASP A 88 12.36 -5.27 13.34
N GLY A 89 12.36 -6.18 12.35
CA GLY A 89 11.98 -7.57 12.54
C GLY A 89 10.48 -7.87 12.35
N GLN A 90 9.64 -6.89 11.97
CA GLN A 90 8.25 -7.18 11.57
C GLN A 90 8.19 -8.17 10.40
N ILE A 91 9.13 -8.05 9.45
CA ILE A 91 9.23 -8.93 8.28
C ILE A 91 10.40 -9.89 8.50
N ASP A 92 10.08 -11.15 8.76
CA ASP A 92 11.02 -12.27 8.79
C ASP A 92 10.58 -13.33 7.78
N LEU A 93 11.22 -13.35 6.61
CA LEU A 93 10.91 -14.31 5.54
C LEU A 93 11.22 -15.76 5.92
N SER A 94 11.90 -16.03 7.03
CA SER A 94 12.01 -17.39 7.57
C SER A 94 10.76 -17.83 8.34
N ALA A 95 9.99 -16.86 8.88
CA ALA A 95 8.86 -17.10 9.76
C ALA A 95 7.49 -17.13 9.06
N GLY A 96 7.32 -16.46 7.91
CA GLY A 96 6.02 -16.47 7.23
C GLY A 96 5.90 -15.57 6.01
N ASN A 97 4.66 -15.44 5.53
CA ASN A 97 4.31 -14.56 4.42
C ASN A 97 3.71 -13.26 4.95
N TYR A 98 3.87 -12.18 4.21
CA TYR A 98 3.48 -10.83 4.64
C TYR A 98 2.64 -10.14 3.59
N LEU A 99 1.67 -9.32 4.01
CA LEU A 99 0.92 -8.44 3.11
C LEU A 99 1.20 -6.98 3.46
N VAL A 100 1.79 -6.27 2.50
CA VAL A 100 2.09 -4.85 2.56
C VAL A 100 1.16 -4.11 1.60
N ILE A 101 0.70 -2.92 1.98
CA ILE A 101 -0.05 -2.03 1.09
C ILE A 101 0.79 -0.79 0.79
N GLY A 102 0.93 -0.42 -0.48
CA GLY A 102 1.84 0.65 -0.88
C GLY A 102 1.61 1.21 -2.28
N THR A 103 2.55 2.05 -2.71
CA THR A 103 2.63 2.58 -4.07
C THR A 103 3.56 1.74 -4.94
N LEU A 104 3.60 2.02 -6.24
CA LEU A 104 4.58 1.41 -7.15
C LEU A 104 6.03 1.74 -6.77
N GLU A 105 6.26 2.94 -6.25
CA GLU A 105 7.56 3.34 -5.71
C GLU A 105 7.93 2.52 -4.47
N SER A 106 7.00 2.40 -3.50
CA SER A 106 7.21 1.55 -2.31
C SER A 106 7.50 0.09 -2.69
N TYR A 107 6.85 -0.42 -3.76
CA TYR A 107 7.20 -1.74 -4.30
C TYR A 107 8.63 -1.84 -4.76
N CYS A 108 9.12 -0.86 -5.51
CA CYS A 108 10.50 -0.88 -5.99
C CYS A 108 11.49 -0.89 -4.82
N TYR A 109 11.31 -0.03 -3.81
CA TYR A 109 12.19 -0.02 -2.64
C TYR A 109 12.16 -1.33 -1.84
N ILE A 110 10.96 -1.85 -1.54
CA ILE A 110 10.82 -3.10 -0.77
C ILE A 110 11.38 -4.29 -1.56
N ARG A 111 11.13 -4.35 -2.88
CA ARG A 111 11.71 -5.35 -3.79
C ARG A 111 13.23 -5.29 -3.80
N ASP A 112 13.80 -4.10 -3.89
CA ASP A 112 15.25 -3.93 -3.96
C ASP A 112 15.92 -4.26 -2.61
N TYR A 113 15.21 -4.04 -1.49
CA TYR A 113 15.67 -4.41 -0.15
C TYR A 113 15.61 -5.91 0.13
N PHE A 114 14.47 -6.56 -0.15
CA PHE A 114 14.24 -7.98 0.21
C PHE A 114 14.55 -8.96 -0.92
N GLY A 115 14.88 -8.49 -2.12
CA GLY A 115 15.10 -9.31 -3.30
C GLY A 115 13.84 -9.54 -4.13
N LYS A 116 14.00 -9.45 -5.45
CA LYS A 116 12.90 -9.54 -6.43
C LYS A 116 12.12 -10.86 -6.36
N GLU A 117 12.78 -11.93 -5.98
CA GLU A 117 12.20 -13.27 -5.84
C GLU A 117 11.29 -13.41 -4.61
N ASN A 118 11.47 -12.55 -3.60
CA ASN A 118 10.73 -12.59 -2.34
C ASN A 118 9.55 -11.61 -2.32
N VAL A 119 9.52 -10.62 -3.21
CA VAL A 119 8.49 -9.56 -3.24
C VAL A 119 7.59 -9.69 -4.47
N ILE A 120 6.35 -10.11 -4.23
CA ILE A 120 5.34 -10.38 -5.25
C ILE A 120 4.42 -9.17 -5.41
N PRO A 121 4.41 -8.48 -6.57
CA PRO A 121 3.54 -7.35 -6.80
C PRO A 121 2.09 -7.81 -7.00
N LEU A 122 1.14 -7.15 -6.33
CA LEU A 122 -0.29 -7.32 -6.54
C LEU A 122 -0.90 -5.98 -6.98
N LEU A 123 -0.89 -5.70 -8.28
CA LEU A 123 -1.39 -4.43 -8.82
C LEU A 123 -2.90 -4.51 -9.11
N ILE A 124 -3.70 -3.77 -8.34
CA ILE A 124 -5.13 -3.59 -8.61
C ILE A 124 -5.31 -2.56 -9.72
N ASP A 125 -5.95 -2.98 -10.80
CA ASP A 125 -6.20 -2.16 -11.97
C ASP A 125 -7.71 -1.92 -12.15
N VAL A 126 -8.08 -0.65 -12.33
CA VAL A 126 -9.47 -0.21 -12.45
C VAL A 126 -9.55 0.90 -13.46
N ASP A 127 -10.54 0.82 -14.34
CA ASP A 127 -10.73 1.82 -15.39
C ASP A 127 -10.93 3.22 -14.81
N ALA A 128 -10.30 4.21 -15.45
CA ALA A 128 -10.35 5.62 -15.05
C ALA A 128 -11.77 6.12 -14.78
N LYS A 129 -12.72 5.79 -15.66
CA LYS A 129 -14.14 6.18 -15.50
C LYS A 129 -14.74 5.63 -14.20
N ILE A 130 -14.50 4.36 -13.89
CA ILE A 130 -15.03 3.71 -12.67
C ILE A 130 -14.38 4.33 -11.43
N ARG A 131 -13.06 4.58 -11.47
CA ARG A 131 -12.34 5.25 -10.39
C ARG A 131 -12.93 6.63 -10.08
N LEU A 132 -13.17 7.44 -11.12
CA LEU A 132 -13.78 8.77 -11.00
C LEU A 132 -15.20 8.69 -10.43
N GLN A 133 -16.04 7.78 -10.92
CA GLN A 133 -17.39 7.57 -10.40
C GLN A 133 -17.38 7.18 -8.91
N ARG A 134 -16.50 6.26 -8.51
CA ARG A 134 -16.32 5.85 -7.10
C ARG A 134 -15.81 7.01 -6.25
N ALA A 135 -14.90 7.83 -6.79
CA ALA A 135 -14.35 8.98 -6.10
C ALA A 135 -15.43 10.04 -5.84
N MET A 136 -16.19 10.43 -6.88
CA MET A 136 -17.30 11.37 -6.78
C MET A 136 -18.34 10.89 -5.76
N HIS A 137 -18.76 9.63 -5.85
CA HIS A 137 -19.73 9.07 -4.90
C HIS A 137 -19.25 9.10 -3.44
N ARG A 138 -17.94 9.04 -3.20
CA ARG A 138 -17.36 9.19 -1.85
C ARG A 138 -17.34 10.65 -1.41
N GLU A 139 -17.02 11.58 -2.30
CA GLU A 139 -17.03 13.02 -1.99
C GLU A 139 -18.45 13.52 -1.70
N ASP A 140 -19.46 13.05 -2.45
CA ASP A 140 -20.87 13.45 -2.27
C ASP A 140 -21.46 13.05 -0.89
N LYS A 141 -20.80 12.15 -0.17
CA LYS A 141 -21.19 11.73 1.20
C LYS A 141 -20.57 12.58 2.30
N GLN A 142 -19.61 13.45 1.97
CA GLN A 142 -18.95 14.30 2.96
C GLN A 142 -19.74 15.59 3.16
N GLU A 143 -19.74 16.12 4.38
CA GLU A 143 -20.35 17.41 4.71
C GLU A 143 -19.69 18.57 3.93
N HIS A 144 -18.38 18.45 3.71
CA HIS A 144 -17.58 19.39 2.92
C HIS A 144 -16.77 18.62 1.86
N PRO A 145 -17.35 18.35 0.67
CA PRO A 145 -16.68 17.65 -0.42
C PRO A 145 -15.40 18.36 -0.87
N LYS A 146 -14.32 17.60 -1.14
CA LYS A 146 -13.02 18.13 -1.57
C LYS A 146 -12.67 17.65 -2.98
N TYR A 147 -13.45 18.11 -3.96
CA TYR A 147 -13.30 17.70 -5.36
C TYR A 147 -11.95 18.08 -5.97
N ASP A 148 -11.33 19.17 -5.50
CA ASP A 148 -9.98 19.59 -5.86
C ASP A 148 -8.91 18.57 -5.43
N GLU A 149 -8.95 18.12 -4.18
CA GLU A 149 -8.07 17.07 -3.65
C GLU A 149 -8.34 15.72 -4.34
N MET A 150 -9.60 15.42 -4.65
CA MET A 150 -9.98 14.26 -5.43
C MET A 150 -9.30 14.26 -6.81
N CYS A 151 -9.41 15.36 -7.55
CA CYS A 151 -8.78 15.52 -8.86
C CYS A 151 -7.26 15.47 -8.78
N ARG A 152 -6.66 16.13 -7.78
CA ARG A 152 -5.20 16.10 -7.54
C ARG A 152 -4.69 14.67 -7.34
N ARG A 153 -5.37 13.87 -6.51
CA ARG A 153 -5.01 12.45 -6.29
C ARG A 153 -5.15 11.62 -7.56
N PHE A 154 -6.21 11.85 -8.33
CA PHE A 154 -6.42 11.14 -9.58
C PHE A 154 -5.28 11.40 -10.57
N LEU A 155 -4.88 12.66 -10.76
CA LEU A 155 -3.78 13.02 -11.65
C LEU A 155 -2.43 12.48 -11.15
N ALA A 156 -2.15 12.61 -9.85
CA ALA A 156 -0.93 12.06 -9.25
C ALA A 156 -0.86 10.53 -9.43
N ASP A 157 -1.98 9.81 -9.29
CA ASP A 157 -2.04 8.37 -9.54
C ASP A 157 -1.75 8.02 -11.02
N GLU A 158 -2.21 8.81 -11.98
CA GLU A 158 -1.91 8.55 -13.41
C GLU A 158 -0.42 8.72 -13.71
N GLU A 159 0.26 9.61 -13.00
CA GLU A 159 1.70 9.78 -13.10
C GLU A 159 2.48 8.68 -12.35
N ASP A 160 2.12 8.40 -11.09
CA ASP A 160 2.78 7.41 -10.21
C ASP A 160 2.62 5.98 -10.75
N PHE A 161 1.53 5.70 -11.45
CA PHE A 161 1.21 4.41 -12.07
C PHE A 161 1.08 4.53 -13.59
N SER A 162 1.91 5.36 -14.22
CA SER A 162 2.04 5.39 -15.67
C SER A 162 2.55 4.04 -16.20
N GLU A 163 2.14 3.68 -17.41
CA GLU A 163 2.50 2.40 -18.04
C GLU A 163 4.03 2.23 -18.14
N ASP A 164 4.76 3.32 -18.38
CA ASP A 164 6.23 3.32 -18.40
C ASP A 164 6.82 2.97 -17.03
N LYS A 165 6.33 3.57 -15.95
CA LYS A 165 6.79 3.24 -14.59
C LYS A 165 6.45 1.81 -14.21
N ILE A 166 5.25 1.32 -14.57
CA ILE A 166 4.84 -0.06 -14.30
C ILE A 166 5.74 -1.05 -15.05
N ALA A 167 6.05 -0.77 -16.31
CA ALA A 167 6.96 -1.57 -17.12
C ALA A 167 8.39 -1.56 -16.54
N GLN A 168 8.91 -0.40 -16.12
CA GLN A 168 10.22 -0.26 -15.46
C GLN A 168 10.28 -1.03 -14.13
N ALA A 169 9.18 -1.05 -13.37
CA ALA A 169 9.06 -1.84 -12.16
C ALA A 169 8.96 -3.35 -12.44
N MET A 170 8.84 -3.78 -13.70
CA MET A 170 8.66 -5.16 -14.13
C MET A 170 7.40 -5.83 -13.55
N VAL A 171 6.34 -5.05 -13.36
CA VAL A 171 5.05 -5.55 -12.87
C VAL A 171 4.20 -5.96 -14.07
N GLN A 172 3.95 -7.27 -14.21
CA GLN A 172 3.22 -7.84 -15.34
C GLN A 172 1.76 -8.15 -14.99
N ASP A 173 1.55 -8.80 -13.83
CA ASP A 173 0.23 -9.23 -13.40
C ASP A 173 -0.61 -8.04 -12.89
N ARG A 174 -1.86 -7.97 -13.35
CA ARG A 174 -2.84 -6.96 -12.93
C ARG A 174 -4.16 -7.62 -12.60
N PHE A 175 -4.73 -7.23 -11.46
CA PHE A 175 -6.01 -7.75 -10.97
C PHE A 175 -7.10 -6.72 -11.23
N LYS A 176 -8.04 -7.04 -12.12
CA LYS A 176 -9.07 -6.10 -12.54
C LYS A 176 -10.18 -6.00 -11.49
N ASN A 177 -10.50 -4.78 -11.04
CA ASN A 177 -11.61 -4.52 -10.13
C ASN A 177 -12.66 -3.56 -10.72
N ASN A 178 -13.05 -3.84 -11.97
CA ASN A 178 -14.10 -3.11 -12.69
C ASN A 178 -15.51 -3.59 -12.34
N GLY A 179 -15.65 -4.86 -11.92
CA GLY A 179 -16.92 -5.52 -11.60
C GLY A 179 -17.16 -5.64 -10.08
N LYS A 180 -17.55 -6.83 -9.65
CA LYS A 180 -17.72 -7.14 -8.22
C LYS A 180 -16.35 -7.32 -7.57
N ILE A 181 -16.17 -6.72 -6.40
CA ILE A 181 -14.90 -6.77 -5.68
C ILE A 181 -14.53 -8.20 -5.25
N ASP A 182 -15.52 -9.04 -4.97
CA ASP A 182 -15.32 -10.43 -4.57
C ASP A 182 -14.64 -11.26 -5.67
N ASP A 183 -14.92 -10.97 -6.95
CA ASP A 183 -14.26 -11.65 -8.07
C ASP A 183 -12.75 -11.37 -8.06
N CYS A 184 -12.38 -10.10 -7.83
CA CYS A 184 -11.00 -9.66 -7.71
C CYS A 184 -10.30 -10.26 -6.48
N ILE A 185 -10.98 -10.28 -5.32
CA ILE A 185 -10.46 -10.91 -4.09
C ILE A 185 -10.20 -12.41 -4.32
N ASN A 186 -11.14 -13.11 -4.96
CA ASN A 186 -11.02 -14.54 -5.26
C ASN A 186 -9.88 -14.84 -6.24
N GLU A 187 -9.65 -13.96 -7.22
CA GLU A 187 -8.52 -14.05 -8.15
C GLU A 187 -7.19 -13.88 -7.43
N ILE A 188 -7.05 -12.83 -6.61
CA ILE A 188 -5.83 -12.58 -5.83
C ILE A 188 -5.57 -13.70 -4.83
N THR A 189 -6.61 -14.20 -4.15
CA THR A 189 -6.50 -15.33 -3.21
C THR A 189 -5.91 -16.56 -3.90
N ARG A 190 -6.45 -16.94 -5.07
CA ARG A 190 -5.92 -18.06 -5.86
C ARG A 190 -4.47 -17.82 -6.29
N TYR A 191 -4.15 -16.61 -6.72
CA TYR A 191 -2.80 -16.23 -7.11
C TYR A 191 -1.81 -16.33 -5.93
N ILE A 192 -2.18 -15.83 -4.74
CA ILE A 192 -1.35 -15.92 -3.54
C ILE A 192 -1.13 -17.40 -3.16
N ILE A 193 -2.17 -18.24 -3.17
CA ILE A 193 -2.03 -19.67 -2.88
C ILE A 193 -1.05 -20.35 -3.85
N GLN A 194 -1.19 -20.07 -5.15
CA GLN A 194 -0.26 -20.59 -6.17
C GLN A 194 1.18 -20.11 -5.96
N LYS A 195 1.36 -18.88 -5.46
CA LYS A 195 2.68 -18.34 -5.16
C LYS A 195 3.25 -18.87 -3.86
N ILE A 196 2.45 -19.18 -2.84
CA ILE A 196 2.94 -19.75 -1.57
C ILE A 196 3.37 -21.21 -1.77
N GLY A 197 2.66 -21.94 -2.64
CA GLY A 197 2.93 -23.33 -3.04
C GLY A 197 4.35 -23.58 -3.53
#